data_AF-A0A2Z6MDJ9-F1
#
_entry.id   AF-A0A2Z6MDJ9-F1
#
_cell.length_a   1.000
_cell.length_b   1.000
_cell.length_c   1.000
_cell.angle_alpha   90.00
_cell.angle_beta   90.00
_cell.angle_gamma   90.00
#
_symmetry.space_group_name_H-M   'P 1'
#
loop_
_entity.id
_entity.type
_entity.pdbx_description
1 polymer ?
#
loop_
_entity_poly.entity_id
_entity_poly.type
_entity_poly.pdbx_seq_one_letter_code
_entity_poly.pdbx_strand_id
1 'polypeptide(L)'
;MSMVANSFLTSDYGDSRFRKLVLDDDGNLRIYSFYPEQKNTWVVVWLGIWEMCKVKGKCGPNSICMPREDFYNSTYCICPSGFEPVEGGSEKGCKRKIPLSSNNNHFLRLDYVNYTSGSMNSIYALNYTICESNCTRDSSCLGFGFKYDGSGYCVLLRGKQLQYGYWSPGTELALFLRLDQKESEASNFIGMTEVMQTTCPVKISLPLPPKDSNTTTRNIVIICTLFAAELIAGVAFFWSFLKRYIKYRDMATTLGLELLPAGGPKRFTYSEIKAATNDFSNLIGRGGFGDVYKGELPDHRDRPESRPTMGKVAKMIEGTVEIMDPKKPTLGILCV
;
A
#
# COMPACT_ATOMS: atom_id res chain seq x y z
N MET A 1 -12.20 -25.45 -28.71
CA MET A 1 -12.86 -25.06 -29.97
C MET A 1 -12.54 -26.14 -31.00
N SER A 2 -13.58 -26.86 -31.44
CA SER A 2 -13.47 -27.98 -32.38
C SER A 2 -12.87 -27.50 -33.71
N MET A 3 -11.90 -28.24 -34.26
CA MET A 3 -11.34 -28.01 -35.60
C MET A 3 -12.42 -28.35 -36.64
N VAL A 4 -13.15 -27.33 -37.09
CA VAL A 4 -14.03 -27.38 -38.25
C VAL A 4 -13.32 -26.68 -39.40
N ALA A 5 -12.90 -27.46 -40.40
CA ALA A 5 -12.40 -27.10 -41.73
C ALA A 5 -11.34 -25.97 -41.82
N ASN A 6 -10.16 -26.31 -42.32
CA ASN A 6 -9.08 -25.37 -42.72
C ASN A 6 -9.46 -24.53 -43.95
N SER A 7 -10.57 -23.80 -43.90
CA SER A 7 -10.97 -22.83 -44.92
C SER A 7 -10.85 -21.42 -44.34
N PHE A 8 -9.93 -20.62 -44.88
CA PHE A 8 -9.83 -19.20 -44.54
C PHE A 8 -10.73 -18.40 -45.48
N LEU A 9 -11.54 -17.48 -44.93
CA LEU A 9 -12.42 -16.60 -45.68
C LEU A 9 -11.67 -15.33 -46.06
N THR A 10 -11.71 -14.97 -47.35
CA THR A 10 -11.20 -13.67 -47.83
C THR A 10 -12.25 -12.58 -47.59
N SER A 11 -11.83 -11.32 -47.46
CA SER A 11 -12.74 -10.19 -47.23
C SER A 11 -13.75 -9.96 -48.37
N ASP A 12 -13.40 -10.41 -49.57
CA ASP A 12 -14.23 -10.39 -50.78
C ASP A 12 -14.88 -11.77 -51.06
N TYR A 13 -15.15 -12.56 -50.01
CA TYR A 13 -15.78 -13.86 -50.18
C TYR A 13 -17.15 -13.74 -50.88
N GLY A 14 -17.36 -14.57 -51.90
CA GLY A 14 -18.54 -14.53 -52.77
C GLY A 14 -18.31 -13.81 -54.10
N ASP A 15 -17.29 -12.95 -54.20
CA ASP A 15 -16.94 -12.30 -55.46
C ASP A 15 -16.13 -13.23 -56.36
N SER A 16 -16.55 -13.35 -57.63
CA SER A 16 -15.79 -14.06 -58.67
C SER A 16 -14.65 -13.17 -59.20
N ARG A 17 -13.53 -13.13 -58.49
CA ARG A 17 -12.34 -12.34 -58.86
C ARG A 17 -11.14 -13.22 -59.15
N PHE A 18 -10.22 -12.72 -60.00
CA PHE A 18 -8.92 -13.36 -60.18
C PHE A 18 -8.07 -13.15 -58.92
N ARG A 19 -7.49 -14.23 -58.40
CA ARG A 19 -6.78 -14.23 -57.11
C ARG A 19 -5.40 -14.86 -57.23
N LYS A 20 -4.49 -14.42 -56.37
CA LYS A 20 -3.19 -15.06 -56.15
C LYS A 20 -2.90 -15.17 -54.66
N LEU A 21 -2.28 -16.27 -54.26
CA LEU A 21 -1.71 -16.48 -52.94
C LEU A 21 -0.20 -16.24 -53.05
N VAL A 22 0.35 -15.32 -52.28
CA VAL A 22 1.75 -14.89 -52.37
C VAL A 22 2.35 -14.90 -50.98
N LEU A 23 3.53 -15.52 -50.85
CA LEU A 23 4.41 -15.28 -49.72
C LEU A 23 5.27 -14.07 -50.09
N ASP A 24 4.99 -12.94 -49.46
CA ASP A 24 5.71 -11.71 -49.76
C ASP A 24 7.12 -11.74 -49.14
N ASP A 25 7.98 -10.83 -49.61
CA ASP A 25 9.38 -10.67 -49.18
C ASP A 25 9.53 -10.43 -47.67
N ASP A 26 8.47 -9.93 -47.06
CA ASP A 26 8.36 -9.64 -45.65
C ASP A 26 8.06 -10.90 -44.79
N GLY A 27 7.89 -12.07 -45.42
CA GLY A 27 7.66 -13.36 -44.77
C GLY A 27 6.20 -13.63 -44.37
N ASN A 28 5.27 -12.75 -44.76
CA ASN A 28 3.84 -12.93 -44.50
C ASN A 28 3.12 -13.49 -45.73
N LEU A 29 2.13 -14.34 -45.49
CA LEU A 29 1.34 -14.96 -46.53
C LEU A 29 0.10 -14.09 -46.80
N ARG A 30 -0.13 -13.66 -48.04
CA ARG A 30 -1.26 -12.79 -48.41
C ARG A 30 -2.03 -13.35 -49.60
N ILE A 31 -3.35 -13.14 -49.60
CA ILE A 31 -4.19 -13.33 -50.79
C ILE A 31 -4.49 -11.97 -51.38
N TYR A 32 -4.24 -11.84 -52.67
CA TYR A 32 -4.58 -10.65 -53.43
C TYR A 32 -5.71 -10.95 -54.40
N SER A 33 -6.69 -10.06 -54.47
CA SER A 33 -7.72 -10.04 -55.51
C SER A 33 -7.43 -8.91 -56.49
N PHE A 34 -7.67 -9.17 -57.77
CA PHE A 34 -7.50 -8.18 -58.82
C PHE A 34 -8.78 -7.33 -58.98
N TYR A 35 -8.61 -6.00 -58.94
CA TYR A 35 -9.67 -5.00 -59.09
C TYR A 35 -9.46 -4.21 -60.39
N PRO A 36 -10.00 -4.67 -61.53
CA PRO A 36 -9.91 -3.93 -62.80
C PRO A 36 -10.55 -2.55 -62.71
N GLU A 37 -11.64 -2.43 -61.94
CA GLU A 37 -12.36 -1.18 -61.70
C GLU A 37 -11.55 -0.14 -60.90
N GLN A 38 -10.52 -0.57 -60.17
CA GLN A 38 -9.64 0.30 -59.38
C GLN A 38 -8.30 0.54 -60.08
N LYS A 39 -8.32 0.84 -61.38
CA LYS A 39 -7.10 1.04 -62.21
C LYS A 39 -6.19 -0.21 -62.23
N ASN A 40 -6.78 -1.40 -62.36
CA ASN A 40 -6.04 -2.67 -62.45
C ASN A 40 -5.12 -2.93 -61.23
N THR A 41 -5.61 -2.68 -60.02
CA THR A 41 -4.83 -2.86 -58.80
C THR A 41 -5.03 -4.24 -58.18
N TRP A 42 -3.99 -4.70 -57.47
CA TRP A 42 -4.07 -5.87 -56.62
C TRP A 42 -4.29 -5.41 -55.18
N VAL A 43 -5.40 -5.85 -54.58
CA VAL A 43 -5.76 -5.49 -53.20
C VAL A 43 -5.62 -6.71 -52.32
N VAL A 44 -5.02 -6.53 -51.15
CA VAL A 44 -4.91 -7.57 -50.12
C VAL A 44 -6.29 -7.83 -49.55
N VAL A 45 -6.81 -9.04 -49.72
CA VAL A 45 -8.12 -9.46 -49.19
C VAL A 45 -8.01 -10.44 -48.03
N TRP A 46 -6.79 -10.90 -47.73
CA TRP A 46 -6.51 -11.75 -46.58
C TRP A 46 -5.01 -11.72 -46.22
N LEU A 47 -4.72 -11.81 -44.93
CA LEU A 47 -3.38 -11.91 -44.36
C LEU A 47 -3.28 -13.14 -43.45
N GLY A 48 -2.18 -13.88 -43.54
CA GLY A 48 -1.90 -15.03 -42.69
C GLY A 48 -1.54 -14.64 -41.27
N ILE A 49 -0.76 -13.57 -41.11
CA ILE A 49 -0.42 -12.98 -39.82
C ILE A 49 -0.86 -11.51 -39.84
N TRP A 50 -1.83 -11.17 -39.00
CA TRP A 50 -2.37 -9.81 -38.91
C TRP A 50 -1.36 -8.82 -38.31
N GLU A 51 -0.70 -9.21 -37.22
CA GLU A 51 0.30 -8.37 -36.56
C GLU A 51 1.67 -8.62 -37.16
N MET A 52 2.20 -7.66 -37.91
CA MET A 52 3.46 -7.81 -38.65
C MET A 52 4.65 -8.24 -37.78
N CYS A 53 4.69 -7.79 -36.52
CA CYS A 53 5.75 -8.17 -35.59
C CYS A 53 5.67 -9.62 -35.08
N LYS A 54 4.54 -10.31 -35.27
CA LYS A 54 4.44 -11.76 -34.99
C LYS A 54 5.03 -12.62 -36.11
N VAL A 55 5.32 -12.04 -37.29
CA VAL A 55 6.12 -12.70 -38.32
C VAL A 55 7.54 -12.88 -37.81
N LYS A 56 8.04 -14.12 -37.80
CA LYS A 56 9.35 -14.45 -37.25
C LYS A 56 10.47 -13.86 -38.11
N GLY A 57 11.54 -13.41 -37.46
CA GLY A 57 12.76 -12.96 -38.14
C GLY A 57 12.74 -11.51 -38.63
N LYS A 58 11.73 -10.71 -38.30
CA LYS A 58 11.72 -9.26 -38.61
C LYS A 58 12.87 -8.51 -37.96
N CYS A 59 13.15 -8.83 -36.70
CA CYS A 59 14.24 -8.27 -35.91
C CYS A 59 15.30 -9.32 -35.61
N GLY A 60 16.56 -8.86 -35.51
CA GLY A 60 17.68 -9.68 -35.09
C GLY A 60 17.60 -10.19 -33.65
N PRO A 61 18.62 -10.95 -33.20
CA PRO A 61 18.64 -11.47 -31.84
C PRO A 61 18.64 -10.37 -30.77
N ASN A 62 17.97 -10.61 -29.66
CA ASN A 62 17.77 -9.70 -28.52
C ASN A 62 17.05 -8.37 -28.80
N SER A 63 16.66 -8.07 -30.05
CA SER A 63 15.79 -6.92 -30.35
C SER A 63 14.32 -7.29 -30.26
N ILE A 64 13.50 -6.25 -30.12
CA ILE A 64 12.04 -6.32 -30.02
C ILE A 64 11.46 -5.59 -31.22
N CYS A 65 10.59 -6.27 -31.97
CA CYS A 65 9.81 -5.67 -33.05
C CYS A 65 8.67 -4.82 -32.49
N MET A 66 8.58 -3.58 -32.97
CA MET A 66 7.50 -2.64 -32.68
C MET A 66 6.75 -2.29 -33.96
N PRO A 67 5.41 -2.27 -33.95
CA PRO A 67 4.63 -1.70 -35.05
C PRO A 67 4.82 -0.18 -35.08
N ARG A 68 4.80 0.42 -36.28
CA ARG A 68 4.62 1.87 -36.45
C ARG A 68 3.12 2.21 -36.41
N GLU A 69 2.79 3.48 -36.64
CA GLU A 69 1.41 4.01 -36.68
C GLU A 69 0.47 3.11 -37.50
N ASP A 70 0.95 2.56 -38.62
CA ASP A 70 0.26 1.54 -39.40
C ASP A 70 0.65 0.12 -38.96
N PHE A 71 -0.08 -0.43 -37.98
CA PHE A 71 0.12 -1.76 -37.38
C PHE A 71 0.34 -2.94 -38.37
N TYR A 72 -0.06 -2.79 -39.63
CA TYR A 72 -0.05 -3.81 -40.67
C TYR A 72 0.97 -3.60 -41.80
N ASN A 73 1.63 -2.43 -41.89
CA ASN A 73 2.49 -2.11 -43.04
C ASN A 73 3.95 -1.87 -42.70
N SER A 74 4.26 -1.31 -41.53
CA SER A 74 5.64 -0.98 -41.20
C SER A 74 5.98 -1.25 -39.74
N THR A 75 7.19 -1.73 -39.53
CA THR A 75 7.74 -2.10 -38.22
C THR A 75 9.10 -1.46 -38.03
N TYR A 76 9.59 -1.44 -36.80
CA TYR A 76 10.97 -1.09 -36.49
C TYR A 76 11.45 -1.92 -35.31
N CYS A 77 12.76 -2.13 -35.22
CA CYS A 77 13.36 -2.87 -34.12
C CYS A 77 13.96 -1.91 -33.08
N ILE A 78 13.81 -2.27 -31.82
CA ILE A 78 14.36 -1.52 -30.67
C ILE A 78 15.08 -2.48 -29.72
N CYS A 79 16.13 -2.00 -29.06
CA CYS A 79 16.81 -2.75 -28.01
C CYS A 79 16.15 -2.48 -26.65
N PRO A 80 15.90 -3.51 -25.82
CA PRO A 80 15.47 -3.31 -24.44
C PRO A 80 16.57 -2.63 -23.59
N SER A 81 16.17 -2.05 -22.45
CA SER A 81 17.12 -1.50 -21.49
C SER A 81 18.13 -2.56 -21.05
N GLY A 82 19.39 -2.15 -20.86
CA GLY A 82 20.53 -3.06 -20.65
C GLY A 82 21.13 -3.66 -21.93
N PHE A 83 20.58 -3.34 -23.10
CA PHE A 83 21.10 -3.75 -24.40
C PHE A 83 21.44 -2.55 -25.28
N GLU A 84 22.38 -2.75 -26.20
CA GLU A 84 22.76 -1.78 -27.22
C GLU A 84 22.76 -2.44 -28.61
N PRO A 85 22.49 -1.69 -29.69
CA PRO A 85 22.48 -2.24 -31.03
C PRO A 85 23.86 -2.75 -31.43
N VAL A 86 23.88 -3.80 -32.25
CA VAL A 86 25.11 -4.24 -32.92
C VAL A 86 25.44 -3.32 -34.10
N GLU A 87 26.62 -3.49 -34.71
CA GLU A 87 26.95 -2.81 -35.96
C GLU A 87 25.89 -3.12 -37.02
N GLY A 88 25.31 -2.07 -37.63
CA GLY A 88 24.16 -2.19 -38.53
C GLY A 88 22.78 -1.97 -37.87
N GLY A 89 22.74 -1.61 -36.58
CA GLY A 89 21.52 -1.15 -35.90
C GLY A 89 20.68 -2.27 -35.27
N SER A 90 19.59 -1.89 -34.61
CA SER A 90 18.70 -2.81 -33.87
C SER A 90 18.01 -3.86 -34.74
N GLU A 91 17.90 -3.60 -36.05
CA GLU A 91 17.41 -4.56 -37.06
C GLU A 91 18.31 -5.80 -37.14
N LYS A 92 19.63 -5.63 -37.02
CA LYS A 92 20.61 -6.74 -37.01
C LYS A 92 20.71 -7.43 -35.65
N GLY A 93 20.20 -6.80 -34.60
CA GLY A 93 20.12 -7.34 -33.25
C GLY A 93 20.71 -6.41 -32.20
N CYS A 94 20.69 -6.90 -30.96
CA CYS A 94 21.21 -6.19 -29.81
C CYS A 94 22.18 -7.09 -29.02
N LYS A 95 23.15 -6.46 -28.36
CA LYS A 95 24.06 -7.11 -27.43
C LYS A 95 23.88 -6.51 -26.05
N ARG A 96 24.16 -7.29 -25.00
CA ARG A 96 24.15 -6.80 -23.63
C ARG A 96 25.24 -5.76 -23.46
N LYS A 97 24.92 -4.65 -22.78
CA LYS A 97 25.93 -3.65 -22.39
C LYS A 97 26.86 -4.23 -21.33
N ILE A 98 26.29 -4.87 -20.30
CA ILE A 98 27.02 -5.60 -19.26
C ILE A 98 26.73 -7.11 -19.37
N PRO A 99 27.76 -7.97 -19.48
CA PRO A 99 27.59 -9.42 -19.43
C PRO A 99 26.95 -9.87 -18.11
N LEU A 100 26.12 -10.92 -18.16
CA LEU A 100 25.49 -11.47 -16.95
C LEU A 100 26.55 -12.03 -15.99
N SER A 101 26.56 -11.53 -14.76
CA SER A 101 27.32 -12.10 -13.65
C SER A 101 26.52 -13.20 -12.94
N SER A 102 27.18 -14.25 -12.46
CA SER A 102 26.48 -15.40 -11.86
C SER A 102 25.71 -15.06 -10.58
N ASN A 103 26.14 -14.05 -9.82
CA ASN A 103 25.69 -13.86 -8.43
C ASN A 103 24.90 -12.56 -8.15
N ASN A 104 24.94 -11.56 -9.04
CA ASN A 104 24.27 -10.26 -8.83
C ASN A 104 23.45 -9.85 -10.05
N ASN A 105 22.21 -10.35 -10.12
CA ASN A 105 21.28 -10.04 -11.21
C ASN A 105 19.96 -9.52 -10.64
N HIS A 106 19.28 -8.72 -11.43
CA HIS A 106 17.88 -8.37 -11.21
C HIS A 106 17.06 -8.70 -12.46
N PHE A 107 15.74 -8.59 -12.34
CA PHE A 107 14.81 -8.82 -13.43
C PHE A 107 14.06 -7.55 -13.81
N LEU A 108 14.23 -7.14 -15.06
CA LEU A 108 13.53 -6.00 -15.64
C LEU A 108 12.18 -6.45 -16.21
N ARG A 109 11.09 -5.86 -15.72
CA ARG A 109 9.76 -6.11 -16.27
C ARG A 109 9.56 -5.38 -17.60
N LEU A 110 9.12 -6.13 -18.60
CA LEU A 110 8.72 -5.67 -19.92
C LEU A 110 7.26 -6.06 -20.15
N ASP A 111 6.36 -5.09 -20.21
CA ASP A 111 4.95 -5.35 -20.47
C ASP A 111 4.69 -5.45 -21.98
N TYR A 112 3.73 -6.31 -22.35
CA TYR A 112 3.30 -6.54 -23.73
C TYR A 112 4.39 -7.08 -24.69
N VAL A 113 5.56 -7.46 -24.16
CA VAL A 113 6.68 -8.03 -24.92
C VAL A 113 6.70 -9.54 -24.76
N ASN A 114 6.98 -10.26 -25.84
CA ASN A 114 7.21 -11.70 -25.80
C ASN A 114 8.33 -12.12 -26.77
N TYR A 115 8.97 -13.25 -26.50
CA TYR A 115 9.97 -13.88 -27.37
C TYR A 115 9.50 -15.29 -27.73
N THR A 116 9.36 -15.57 -29.02
CA THR A 116 8.82 -16.86 -29.51
C THR A 116 9.88 -17.85 -29.96
N SER A 117 11.16 -17.48 -29.95
CA SER A 117 12.25 -18.41 -30.25
C SER A 117 13.30 -18.44 -29.16
N GLY A 118 13.48 -19.66 -28.66
CA GLY A 118 14.25 -20.02 -27.48
C GLY A 118 13.80 -21.41 -27.05
N SER A 119 14.63 -22.09 -26.25
CA SER A 119 14.19 -23.31 -25.58
C SER A 119 13.21 -22.91 -24.47
N MET A 120 11.95 -22.71 -24.86
CA MET A 120 10.89 -22.32 -23.95
C MET A 120 10.45 -23.54 -23.16
N ASN A 121 10.63 -23.49 -21.85
CA ASN A 121 10.13 -24.51 -20.95
C ASN A 121 9.00 -23.92 -20.11
N SER A 122 7.77 -24.34 -20.38
CA SER A 122 6.61 -23.94 -19.58
C SER A 122 6.56 -24.78 -18.31
N ILE A 123 6.44 -24.12 -17.17
CA ILE A 123 6.24 -24.73 -15.86
C ILE A 123 5.03 -24.12 -15.18
N TYR A 124 4.41 -24.89 -14.29
CA TYR A 124 3.36 -24.39 -13.42
C TYR A 124 3.98 -23.70 -12.20
N ALA A 125 3.61 -22.45 -11.96
CA ALA A 125 4.10 -21.63 -10.85
C ALA A 125 2.93 -20.88 -10.19
N LEU A 126 2.73 -21.06 -8.88
CA LEU A 126 1.63 -20.44 -8.13
C LEU A 126 1.77 -18.91 -8.01
N ASN A 127 2.99 -18.40 -8.07
CA ASN A 127 3.31 -16.98 -8.01
C ASN A 127 4.55 -16.70 -8.88
N TYR A 128 4.79 -15.42 -9.15
CA TYR A 128 5.91 -15.01 -10.00
C TYR A 128 7.28 -15.30 -9.36
N THR A 129 7.39 -15.26 -8.02
CA THR A 129 8.65 -15.51 -7.30
C THR A 129 9.16 -16.94 -7.48
N ILE A 130 8.27 -17.92 -7.66
CA ILE A 130 8.66 -19.29 -8.04
C ILE A 130 9.34 -19.29 -9.42
N CYS A 131 8.74 -18.61 -10.40
CA CYS A 131 9.27 -18.48 -11.76
C CYS A 131 10.64 -17.78 -11.75
N GLU A 132 10.75 -16.70 -10.99
CA GLU A 132 11.98 -15.95 -10.77
C GLU A 132 13.09 -16.83 -10.16
N SER A 133 12.78 -17.53 -9.07
CA SER A 133 13.75 -18.40 -8.39
C SER A 133 14.29 -19.52 -9.30
N ASN A 134 13.43 -20.08 -10.14
CA ASN A 134 13.83 -21.11 -11.10
C ASN A 134 14.72 -20.55 -12.21
N CYS A 135 14.45 -19.33 -12.67
CA CYS A 135 15.32 -18.65 -13.62
C CYS A 135 16.68 -18.29 -12.99
N THR A 136 16.71 -17.80 -11.75
CA THR A 136 17.94 -17.42 -11.06
C THR A 136 18.89 -18.61 -10.88
N ARG A 137 18.34 -19.79 -10.54
CA ARG A 137 19.11 -21.05 -10.36
C ARG A 137 19.64 -21.62 -11.68
N ASP A 138 19.06 -21.24 -12.81
CA ASP A 138 19.44 -21.71 -14.13
C ASP A 138 20.36 -20.68 -14.81
N SER A 139 21.64 -21.03 -14.98
CA SER A 139 22.63 -20.16 -15.62
C SER A 139 22.35 -19.90 -17.11
N SER A 140 21.54 -20.74 -17.74
CA SER A 140 21.11 -20.57 -19.14
C SER A 140 19.85 -19.72 -19.29
N CYS A 141 19.20 -19.36 -18.17
CA CYS A 141 17.98 -18.56 -18.18
C CYS A 141 18.29 -17.08 -18.39
N LEU A 142 17.78 -16.55 -19.50
CA LEU A 142 17.90 -15.15 -19.90
C LEU A 142 16.76 -14.29 -19.38
N GLY A 143 15.68 -14.91 -18.92
CA GLY A 143 14.47 -14.26 -18.42
C GLY A 143 13.32 -15.24 -18.33
N PHE A 144 12.17 -14.78 -17.87
CA PHE A 144 10.97 -15.60 -17.77
C PHE A 144 9.71 -14.78 -18.08
N GLY A 145 8.64 -15.44 -18.48
CA GLY A 145 7.32 -14.84 -18.58
C GLY A 145 6.39 -15.42 -17.53
N PHE A 146 5.53 -14.59 -16.95
CA PHE A 146 4.51 -15.01 -15.98
C PHE A 146 3.14 -14.41 -16.34
N LYS A 147 2.09 -15.23 -16.27
CA LYS A 147 0.71 -14.82 -16.56
C LYS A 147 -0.06 -14.55 -15.26
N TYR A 148 -0.66 -13.37 -15.16
CA TYR A 148 -1.42 -12.92 -13.98
C TYR A 148 -2.92 -13.27 -14.02
N ASP A 149 -3.32 -14.24 -14.86
CA ASP A 149 -4.72 -14.67 -15.01
C ASP A 149 -5.13 -15.77 -14.01
N GLY A 150 -4.24 -16.13 -13.09
CA GLY A 150 -4.45 -17.21 -12.12
C GLY A 150 -4.19 -18.61 -12.65
N SER A 151 -3.80 -18.78 -13.92
CA SER A 151 -3.51 -20.11 -14.50
C SER A 151 -2.20 -20.71 -13.98
N GLY A 152 -1.38 -19.93 -13.28
CA GLY A 152 -0.03 -20.30 -12.86
C GLY A 152 0.93 -20.54 -14.02
N TYR A 153 0.68 -19.94 -15.19
CA TYR A 153 1.52 -20.13 -16.37
C TYR A 153 2.82 -19.34 -16.23
N CYS A 154 3.95 -20.07 -16.19
CA CYS A 154 5.31 -19.53 -16.18
C CYS A 154 6.09 -20.17 -17.34
N VAL A 155 6.88 -19.37 -18.06
CA VAL A 155 7.76 -19.86 -19.13
C VAL A 155 9.16 -19.33 -18.93
N LEU A 156 10.15 -20.23 -18.89
CA LEU A 156 11.55 -19.85 -18.79
C LEU A 156 12.16 -19.69 -20.19
N LEU A 157 12.83 -18.57 -20.42
CA LEU A 157 13.54 -18.29 -21.66
C LEU A 157 15.00 -18.71 -21.52
N ARG A 158 15.35 -19.83 -22.16
CA ARG A 158 16.72 -20.39 -22.13
C ARG A 158 17.43 -20.21 -23.46
N GLY A 159 18.75 -20.06 -23.37
CA GLY A 159 19.64 -20.08 -24.52
C GLY A 159 20.80 -19.10 -24.38
N LYS A 160 21.44 -18.79 -25.51
CA LYS A 160 22.53 -17.80 -25.57
C LYS A 160 22.02 -16.39 -25.91
N GLN A 161 20.94 -16.31 -26.69
CA GLN A 161 20.32 -15.06 -27.15
C GLN A 161 18.80 -15.26 -27.22
N LEU A 162 18.07 -14.18 -26.99
CA LEU A 162 16.62 -14.12 -27.17
C LEU A 162 16.31 -13.96 -28.66
N GLN A 163 15.30 -14.65 -29.17
CA GLN A 163 14.94 -14.59 -30.59
C GLN A 163 13.46 -14.29 -30.81
N TYR A 164 13.19 -13.59 -31.92
CA TYR A 164 11.85 -13.19 -32.36
C TYR A 164 11.08 -12.47 -31.25
N GLY A 165 11.72 -11.45 -30.69
CA GLY A 165 11.10 -10.53 -29.76
C GLY A 165 10.09 -9.65 -30.48
N TYR A 166 8.90 -9.51 -29.92
CA TYR A 166 7.89 -8.62 -30.44
C TYR A 166 7.09 -7.99 -29.29
N TRP A 167 6.58 -6.81 -29.57
CA TRP A 167 5.58 -6.15 -28.75
C TRP A 167 4.20 -6.33 -29.38
N SER A 168 3.20 -6.62 -28.56
CA SER A 168 1.81 -6.74 -28.99
C SER A 168 0.87 -6.38 -27.84
N PRO A 169 -0.16 -5.55 -28.08
CA PRO A 169 -1.16 -5.23 -27.06
C PRO A 169 -1.97 -6.46 -26.63
N GLY A 170 -1.99 -7.53 -27.44
CA GLY A 170 -2.62 -8.81 -27.10
C GLY A 170 -1.74 -9.76 -26.30
N THR A 171 -0.50 -9.37 -25.95
CA THR A 171 0.37 -10.20 -25.11
C THR A 171 -0.08 -10.10 -23.65
N GLU A 172 -0.73 -11.16 -23.16
CA GLU A 172 -1.22 -11.28 -21.77
C GLU A 172 -0.12 -11.68 -20.76
N LEU A 173 1.11 -11.94 -21.25
CA LEU A 173 2.25 -12.40 -20.47
C LEU A 173 3.10 -11.20 -20.04
N ALA A 174 3.40 -11.09 -18.74
CA ALA A 174 4.42 -10.14 -18.28
C ALA A 174 5.80 -10.80 -18.40
N LEU A 175 6.70 -10.17 -19.15
CA LEU A 175 8.04 -10.67 -19.37
C LEU A 175 9.02 -10.03 -18.38
N PHE A 176 9.93 -10.84 -17.85
CA PHE A 176 10.96 -10.45 -16.89
C PHE A 176 12.33 -10.81 -17.47
N LEU A 177 13.06 -9.81 -17.91
CA LEU A 177 14.36 -9.95 -18.55
C LEU A 177 15.48 -9.92 -17.51
N ARG A 178 16.35 -10.93 -17.48
CA ARG A 178 17.49 -10.97 -16.54
C ARG A 178 18.55 -9.96 -16.98
N LEU A 179 18.97 -9.07 -16.09
CA LEU A 179 20.03 -8.08 -16.30
C LEU A 179 21.03 -8.10 -15.13
N ASP A 180 22.23 -7.57 -15.37
CA ASP A 180 23.20 -7.35 -14.30
C ASP A 180 22.69 -6.26 -13.33
N GLN A 181 23.01 -6.38 -12.04
CA GLN A 181 22.56 -5.42 -11.02
C GLN A 181 22.94 -3.96 -11.30
N LYS A 182 24.01 -3.72 -12.08
CA LYS A 182 24.45 -2.37 -12.43
C LYS A 182 23.62 -1.70 -13.53
N GLU A 183 22.77 -2.46 -14.23
CA GLU A 183 21.90 -1.92 -15.27
C GLU A 183 20.72 -1.16 -14.68
N SER A 184 20.15 -0.26 -15.48
CA SER A 184 18.97 0.51 -15.09
C SER A 184 17.73 -0.37 -14.97
N GLU A 185 16.95 -0.14 -13.91
CA GLU A 185 15.62 -0.72 -13.73
C GLU A 185 14.52 -0.02 -14.56
N ALA A 186 14.87 1.06 -15.28
CA ALA A 186 13.93 1.79 -16.11
C ALA A 186 13.64 1.00 -17.40
N SER A 187 12.37 0.59 -17.56
CA SER A 187 11.90 -0.08 -18.77
C SER A 187 11.41 0.96 -19.79
N ASN A 188 11.78 0.78 -21.06
CA ASN A 188 11.16 1.50 -22.17
C ASN A 188 9.80 0.89 -22.58
N PHE A 189 9.42 -0.23 -21.95
CA PHE A 189 8.21 -1.01 -22.24
C PHE A 189 7.32 -1.07 -21.01
N ILE A 190 7.06 0.10 -20.43
CA ILE A 190 6.00 0.25 -19.45
C ILE A 190 4.71 0.14 -20.25
N GLY A 191 3.84 -0.80 -19.90
CA GLY A 191 2.55 -0.92 -20.56
C GLY A 191 1.90 0.45 -20.60
N MET A 192 1.45 0.90 -21.77
CA MET A 192 0.91 2.25 -22.00
C MET A 192 0.03 2.69 -20.82
N THR A 193 0.62 3.38 -19.85
CA THR A 193 -0.08 4.16 -18.83
C THR A 193 -0.41 5.53 -19.38
N GLU A 194 0.12 5.88 -20.55
CA GLU A 194 -0.54 6.83 -21.43
C GLU A 194 -1.81 6.16 -21.95
N VAL A 195 -2.90 6.42 -21.24
CA VAL A 195 -4.25 6.30 -21.78
C VAL A 195 -4.20 6.84 -23.20
N MET A 196 -4.35 5.97 -24.18
CA MET A 196 -4.47 6.34 -25.58
C MET A 196 -5.63 7.35 -25.62
N GLN A 197 -5.32 8.64 -25.71
CA GLN A 197 -6.31 9.71 -25.77
C GLN A 197 -6.99 9.63 -27.13
N THR A 198 -7.83 8.61 -27.29
CA THR A 198 -8.79 8.48 -28.40
C THR A 198 -10.01 9.39 -28.17
N THR A 199 -10.02 10.14 -27.07
CA THR A 199 -11.01 11.19 -26.80
C THR A 199 -10.40 12.53 -27.13
N CYS A 200 -10.99 13.25 -28.10
CA CYS A 200 -10.76 14.67 -28.27
C CYS A 200 -10.89 15.35 -26.89
N PRO A 201 -9.99 16.27 -26.49
CA PRO A 201 -10.11 16.95 -25.21
C PRO A 201 -11.40 17.79 -25.21
N VAL A 202 -12.48 17.22 -24.68
CA VAL A 202 -13.70 17.95 -24.43
C VAL A 202 -13.38 18.90 -23.29
N LYS A 203 -13.16 20.18 -23.61
CA LYS A 203 -13.13 21.25 -22.62
C LYS A 203 -14.55 21.41 -22.06
N ILE A 204 -14.88 20.62 -21.05
CA ILE A 204 -16.07 20.82 -20.25
C ILE A 204 -15.80 22.03 -19.37
N SER A 205 -16.17 23.22 -19.85
CA SER A 205 -16.30 24.40 -19.01
C SER A 205 -17.49 24.17 -18.08
N LEU A 206 -17.21 23.70 -16.87
CA LEU A 206 -18.23 23.67 -15.81
C LEU A 206 -18.70 25.11 -15.57
N PRO A 207 -20.02 25.38 -15.53
CA PRO A 207 -20.51 26.70 -15.16
C PRO A 207 -20.01 27.03 -13.75
N LEU A 208 -19.45 28.22 -13.58
CA LEU A 208 -19.03 28.71 -12.27
C LEU A 208 -20.22 28.67 -11.30
N PRO A 209 -20.03 28.22 -10.05
CA PRO A 209 -21.12 28.17 -9.08
C PRO A 209 -21.74 29.57 -8.91
N PRO A 210 -23.08 29.66 -8.76
CA PRO A 210 -23.74 30.94 -8.60
C PRO A 210 -23.24 31.65 -7.33
N LYS A 211 -23.06 32.96 -7.43
CA LYS A 211 -22.61 33.82 -6.33
C LYS A 211 -23.57 33.67 -5.15
N ASP A 212 -23.04 33.29 -3.98
CA ASP A 212 -23.83 32.98 -2.79
C ASP A 212 -24.83 34.09 -2.44
N SER A 213 -26.09 33.69 -2.22
CA SER A 213 -27.16 34.61 -1.85
C SER A 213 -26.94 35.17 -0.45
N ASN A 214 -27.29 36.46 -0.24
CA ASN A 214 -27.20 37.13 1.07
C ASN A 214 -27.90 36.37 2.21
N THR A 215 -28.89 35.53 1.89
CA THR A 215 -29.57 34.63 2.82
C THR A 215 -28.68 33.53 3.39
N THR A 216 -27.76 32.98 2.59
CA THR A 216 -26.82 31.94 3.03
C THR A 216 -25.81 32.51 4.03
N THR A 217 -25.27 33.69 3.74
CA THR A 217 -24.34 34.40 4.64
C THR A 217 -25.01 34.76 5.97
N ARG A 218 -26.26 35.24 5.95
CA ARG A 218 -27.01 35.56 7.17
C ARG A 218 -27.23 34.34 8.06
N ASN A 219 -27.54 33.18 7.47
CA ASN A 219 -27.76 31.95 8.24
C ASN A 219 -26.46 31.45 8.88
N ILE A 220 -25.33 31.54 8.19
CA ILE A 220 -24.01 31.15 8.73
C ILE A 220 -23.65 32.04 9.94
N VAL A 221 -23.87 33.35 9.84
CA VAL A 221 -23.58 34.28 10.95
C VAL A 221 -24.42 33.94 12.19
N ILE A 222 -25.70 33.64 12.03
CA ILE A 222 -26.58 33.26 13.15
C ILE A 222 -26.06 31.99 13.84
N ILE A 223 -25.70 30.96 13.08
CA ILE A 223 -25.19 29.69 13.63
C ILE A 223 -23.89 29.94 14.41
N CYS A 224 -22.95 30.70 13.84
CA CYS A 224 -21.70 31.02 14.52
C CYS A 224 -21.91 31.80 15.82
N THR A 225 -22.87 32.74 15.85
CA THR A 225 -23.16 33.52 17.07
C THR A 225 -23.78 32.67 18.17
N LEU A 226 -24.66 31.73 17.84
CA LEU A 226 -25.26 30.81 18.81
C LEU A 226 -24.21 29.88 19.41
N PHE A 227 -23.33 29.34 18.58
CA PHE A 227 -22.25 28.44 19.03
C PHE A 227 -21.25 29.17 19.94
N ALA A 228 -20.91 30.41 19.62
CA ALA A 228 -20.04 31.24 20.46
C ALA A 228 -20.69 31.56 21.81
N ALA A 229 -21.99 31.85 21.84
CA ALA A 229 -22.72 32.11 23.08
C ALA A 229 -22.78 30.88 23.99
N GLU A 230 -22.99 29.69 23.41
CA GLU A 230 -23.00 28.43 24.16
C GLU A 230 -21.64 28.11 24.80
N LEU A 231 -20.55 28.31 24.05
CA LEU A 231 -19.19 28.15 24.57
C LEU A 231 -18.90 29.12 25.73
N ILE A 232 -19.29 30.39 25.60
CA ILE A 232 -19.07 31.40 26.66
C ILE A 232 -19.87 31.05 27.92
N ALA A 233 -21.12 30.61 27.77
CA ALA A 233 -21.96 30.18 28.88
C ALA A 233 -21.38 28.94 29.58
N GLY A 234 -20.90 27.96 28.82
CA GLY A 234 -20.23 26.77 29.35
C GLY A 234 -18.98 27.11 30.16
N VAL A 235 -18.14 28.01 29.66
CA VAL A 235 -16.94 28.50 30.38
C VAL A 235 -17.35 29.23 31.66
N ALA A 236 -18.31 30.16 31.60
CA ALA A 236 -18.76 30.89 32.78
C ALA A 236 -19.34 29.96 33.86
N PHE A 237 -20.14 28.96 33.46
CA PHE A 237 -20.68 27.96 34.35
C PHE A 237 -19.57 27.13 35.01
N PHE A 238 -18.60 26.66 34.22
CA PHE A 238 -17.46 25.91 34.70
C PHE A 238 -16.61 26.70 35.70
N TRP A 239 -16.34 27.98 35.42
CA TRP A 239 -15.62 28.87 36.33
C TRP A 239 -16.39 29.13 37.63
N SER A 240 -17.71 29.29 37.56
CA SER A 240 -18.56 29.45 38.75
C SER A 240 -18.55 28.19 39.63
N PHE A 241 -18.57 27.01 38.99
CA PHE A 241 -18.49 25.72 39.65
C PHE A 241 -17.14 25.52 40.32
N LEU A 242 -16.03 25.84 39.65
CA LEU A 242 -14.69 25.78 40.23
C LEU A 242 -14.55 26.70 41.45
N LYS A 243 -15.05 27.94 41.36
CA LYS A 243 -15.06 28.85 42.51
C LYS A 243 -15.86 28.29 43.68
N ARG A 244 -17.02 27.67 43.39
CA ARG A 244 -17.86 27.05 44.42
C ARG A 244 -17.20 25.82 45.03
N TYR A 245 -16.56 24.97 44.23
CA TYR A 245 -15.83 23.80 44.70
C TYR A 245 -14.64 24.16 45.61
N ILE A 246 -13.86 25.18 45.22
CA ILE A 246 -12.75 25.69 46.04
C ILE A 246 -13.28 26.25 47.38
N LYS A 247 -14.39 27.00 47.36
CA LYS A 247 -15.04 27.52 48.58
C LYS A 247 -15.58 26.41 49.49
N TYR A 248 -16.15 25.33 48.93
CA TYR A 248 -16.58 24.15 49.70
C TYR A 248 -15.39 23.41 50.33
N ARG A 249 -14.27 23.29 49.61
CA ARG A 249 -13.05 22.67 50.16
C ARG A 249 -12.48 23.49 51.32
N ASP A 250 -12.50 24.81 51.21
CA ASP A 250 -12.03 25.70 52.27
C ASP A 250 -12.93 25.61 53.52
N MET A 251 -14.26 25.61 53.34
CA MET A 251 -15.24 25.39 54.42
C MET A 251 -15.09 24.03 55.10
N ALA A 252 -14.82 22.95 54.34
CA ALA A 252 -14.58 21.63 54.94
C ALA A 252 -13.28 21.57 55.75
N THR A 253 -12.29 22.41 55.41
CA THR A 253 -11.01 22.48 56.11
C THR A 253 -11.12 23.29 57.42
N THR A 254 -11.98 24.31 57.45
CA THR A 254 -12.25 25.11 58.66
C THR A 254 -13.27 24.47 59.60
N LEU A 255 -14.37 23.89 59.09
CA LEU A 255 -15.38 23.20 59.92
C LEU A 255 -14.94 21.81 60.40
N GLY A 256 -14.01 21.16 59.70
CA GLY A 256 -13.48 19.84 60.09
C GLY A 256 -12.55 19.85 61.30
N LEU A 257 -12.11 21.02 61.77
CA LEU A 257 -11.25 21.14 62.95
C LEU A 257 -11.87 21.90 64.14
N GLU A 258 -12.89 22.73 63.91
CA GLU A 258 -13.54 23.49 65.01
C GLU A 258 -14.76 22.80 65.63
N LEU A 259 -15.29 21.72 65.03
CA LEU A 259 -16.52 21.06 65.50
C LEU A 259 -16.34 19.63 66.02
N LEU A 260 -15.24 19.34 66.73
CA LEU A 260 -15.13 18.13 67.54
C LEU A 260 -15.09 18.48 69.04
N PRO A 261 -16.19 18.23 69.78
CA PRO A 261 -16.14 18.29 71.24
C PRO A 261 -15.20 17.18 71.72
N ALA A 262 -14.07 17.59 72.32
CA ALA A 262 -13.15 16.77 73.11
C ALA A 262 -12.81 15.37 72.52
N GLY A 263 -11.87 15.30 71.56
CA GLY A 263 -11.24 14.00 71.25
C GLY A 263 -10.58 13.80 69.88
N GLY A 264 -10.56 14.78 68.98
CA GLY A 264 -9.89 14.65 67.68
C GLY A 264 -8.35 14.67 67.76
N PRO A 265 -7.63 14.08 66.78
CA PRO A 265 -6.17 14.13 66.75
C PRO A 265 -5.69 15.58 66.56
N LYS A 266 -4.89 16.07 67.51
CA LYS A 266 -4.26 17.39 67.45
C LYS A 266 -3.22 17.40 66.33
N ARG A 267 -3.30 18.40 65.45
CA ARG A 267 -2.33 18.59 64.36
C ARG A 267 -1.13 19.36 64.92
N PHE A 268 0.06 18.78 64.80
CA PHE A 268 1.30 19.43 65.19
C PHE A 268 2.04 19.95 63.96
N THR A 269 2.58 21.15 64.08
CA THR A 269 3.49 21.70 63.08
C THR A 269 4.83 20.96 63.11
N TYR A 270 5.55 20.97 62.00
CA TYR A 270 6.87 20.33 61.93
C TYR A 270 7.83 20.88 62.99
N SER A 271 7.78 22.18 63.27
CA SER A 271 8.57 22.83 64.33
C SER A 271 8.27 22.30 65.72
N GLU A 272 6.99 22.04 66.04
CA GLU A 272 6.59 21.48 67.34
C GLU A 272 7.04 20.03 67.48
N ILE A 273 6.92 19.23 66.42
CA ILE A 273 7.39 17.83 66.42
C ILE A 273 8.92 17.79 66.55
N LYS A 274 9.62 18.63 65.79
CA LYS A 274 11.09 18.73 65.81
C LYS A 274 11.61 19.14 67.20
N ALA A 275 10.93 20.08 67.87
CA ALA A 275 11.24 20.45 69.24
C ALA A 275 10.93 19.31 70.23
N ALA A 276 9.76 18.67 70.12
CA ALA A 276 9.34 17.58 71.00
C ALA A 276 10.24 16.34 70.90
N THR A 277 10.79 16.04 69.73
CA THR A 277 11.68 14.90 69.49
C THR A 277 13.17 15.23 69.67
N ASN A 278 13.49 16.45 70.13
CA ASN A 278 14.86 16.97 70.23
C ASN A 278 15.66 16.69 68.96
N ASP A 279 15.18 17.25 67.84
CA ASP A 279 15.73 17.06 66.49
C ASP A 279 15.80 15.59 66.04
N PHE A 280 14.82 14.77 66.45
CA PHE A 280 14.73 13.34 66.11
C PHE A 280 15.95 12.53 66.57
N SER A 281 16.49 12.87 67.74
CA SER A 281 17.73 12.26 68.25
C SER A 281 17.55 10.84 68.82
N ASN A 282 16.36 10.51 69.34
CA ASN A 282 16.13 9.25 70.06
C ASN A 282 15.26 8.27 69.26
N LEU A 283 15.88 7.32 68.56
CA LEU A 283 15.22 6.32 67.73
C LEU A 283 14.75 5.13 68.58
N ILE A 284 13.44 4.84 68.54
CA ILE A 284 12.81 3.71 69.24
C ILE A 284 12.70 2.47 68.36
N GLY A 285 12.58 2.63 67.04
CA GLY A 285 12.49 1.49 66.13
C GLY A 285 12.44 1.87 64.65
N ARG A 286 12.71 0.89 63.79
CA ARG A 286 12.73 1.02 62.32
C ARG A 286 11.91 -0.10 61.68
N GLY A 287 11.01 0.24 60.75
CA GLY A 287 10.20 -0.74 60.05
C GLY A 287 9.61 -0.22 58.74
N GLY A 288 8.72 -0.98 58.11
CA GLY A 288 8.10 -0.63 56.81
C GLY A 288 7.22 0.64 56.82
N PHE A 289 6.91 1.16 58.00
CA PHE A 289 6.16 2.42 58.20
C PHE A 289 7.08 3.62 58.54
N GLY A 290 8.40 3.43 58.51
CA GLY A 290 9.40 4.47 58.76
C GLY A 290 10.10 4.36 60.12
N ASP A 291 10.86 5.41 60.41
CA ASP A 291 11.67 5.55 61.62
C ASP A 291 10.80 6.15 62.74
N VAL A 292 10.77 5.51 63.91
CA VAL A 292 9.97 5.94 65.05
C VAL A 292 10.88 6.56 66.09
N TYR A 293 10.65 7.84 66.40
CA TYR A 293 11.44 8.60 67.38
C TYR A 293 10.63 8.87 68.66
N LYS A 294 11.32 8.90 69.80
CA LYS A 294 10.73 9.35 71.06
C LYS A 294 10.65 10.88 71.07
N GLY A 295 9.51 11.41 71.48
CA GLY A 295 9.36 12.84 71.76
C GLY A 295 8.41 13.08 72.92
N GLU A 296 8.62 14.18 73.63
CA GLU A 296 7.77 14.66 74.72
C GLU A 296 7.15 16.00 74.34
N LEU A 297 5.82 16.04 74.36
CA LEU A 297 5.06 17.24 74.08
C LEU A 297 4.95 18.09 75.36
N PRO A 298 4.99 19.42 75.26
CA PRO A 298 4.99 20.31 76.43
C PRO A 298 3.69 20.33 77.24
N ASP A 299 2.65 19.65 76.78
CA ASP A 299 1.36 19.53 77.49
C ASP A 299 1.46 18.31 78.43
N HIS A 300 1.85 18.53 79.69
CA HIS A 300 1.98 17.51 80.74
C HIS A 300 0.65 16.79 81.06
N ARG A 301 0.20 15.91 80.18
CA ARG A 301 -0.89 14.96 80.41
C ARG A 301 -0.46 13.53 80.12
N ASP A 302 0.58 13.08 80.82
CA ASP A 302 0.75 11.66 81.09
C ASP A 302 -0.28 11.23 82.14
N ARG A 303 -1.50 10.87 81.69
CA ARG A 303 -2.34 9.94 82.45
C ARG A 303 -2.41 8.62 81.68
N PRO A 304 -1.95 7.49 82.25
CA PRO A 304 -2.00 6.18 81.62
C PRO A 304 -3.42 5.69 81.28
N GLU A 305 -4.45 6.34 81.83
CA GLU A 305 -5.84 5.84 81.86
C GLU A 305 -6.68 6.14 80.60
N SER A 306 -6.16 6.90 79.63
CA SER A 306 -6.89 7.28 78.42
C SER A 306 -6.40 6.62 77.13
N ARG A 307 -5.54 5.59 77.20
CA ARG A 307 -5.06 4.89 76.00
C ARG A 307 -6.13 3.87 75.54
N PRO A 308 -6.75 4.02 74.35
CA PRO A 308 -7.69 3.00 73.88
C PRO A 308 -6.94 1.70 73.56
N THR A 309 -7.50 0.57 73.99
CA THR A 309 -6.97 -0.77 73.69
C THR A 309 -7.02 -1.05 72.19
N MET A 310 -6.01 -1.73 71.64
CA MET A 310 -5.86 -2.03 70.20
C MET A 310 -7.13 -2.57 69.51
N GLY A 311 -7.98 -3.32 70.22
CA GLY A 311 -9.26 -3.82 69.69
C GLY A 311 -10.28 -2.73 69.31
N LYS A 312 -10.22 -1.54 69.92
CA LYS A 312 -11.08 -0.39 69.58
C LYS A 312 -10.62 0.33 68.32
N VAL A 313 -9.33 0.21 67.97
CA VAL A 313 -8.75 0.82 66.77
C VAL A 313 -9.10 0.01 65.52
N ALA A 314 -9.08 -1.33 65.61
CA ALA A 314 -9.46 -2.20 64.49
C ALA A 314 -10.92 -1.99 64.03
N LYS A 315 -11.85 -1.78 64.97
CA LYS A 315 -13.27 -1.59 64.67
C LYS A 315 -13.63 -0.29 63.94
N MET A 316 -12.73 0.71 63.88
CA MET A 316 -12.97 1.94 63.13
C MET A 316 -12.65 1.82 61.63
N ILE A 317 -11.99 0.74 61.20
CA ILE A 317 -11.52 0.55 59.82
C ILE A 317 -12.48 -0.33 59.00
N GLU A 318 -13.31 -1.16 59.65
CA GLU A 318 -14.20 -2.17 59.02
C GLU A 318 -15.57 -1.64 58.53
N GLY A 319 -15.63 -0.40 58.01
CA GLY A 319 -16.80 0.08 57.27
C GLY A 319 -16.80 -0.49 55.85
N THR A 320 -17.59 -1.52 55.60
CA THR A 320 -17.68 -2.27 54.32
C THR A 320 -18.24 -1.43 53.16
N VAL A 321 -17.51 -1.43 52.03
CA VAL A 321 -18.00 -1.05 50.69
C VAL A 321 -18.04 -2.33 49.87
N GLU A 322 -19.24 -2.74 49.43
CA GLU A 322 -19.39 -3.88 48.52
C GLU A 322 -18.89 -3.51 47.12
N ILE A 323 -17.99 -4.33 46.58
CA ILE A 323 -17.47 -4.24 45.22
C ILE A 323 -18.11 -5.39 44.42
N MET A 324 -18.90 -5.07 43.39
CA MET A 324 -19.45 -6.05 42.45
C MET A 324 -18.36 -6.58 41.49
N ASP A 325 -18.25 -7.90 41.37
CA ASP A 325 -17.35 -8.57 40.44
C ASP A 325 -17.78 -8.41 38.95
N PRO A 326 -16.83 -8.26 38.01
CA PRO A 326 -17.13 -8.17 36.58
C PRO A 326 -17.57 -9.52 35.98
N LYS A 327 -18.58 -9.46 35.11
CA LYS A 327 -19.18 -10.60 34.40
C LYS A 327 -18.19 -11.17 33.35
N LYS A 328 -17.94 -12.49 33.39
CA LYS A 328 -17.06 -13.20 32.44
C LYS A 328 -17.64 -13.22 31.00
N PRO A 329 -16.80 -13.12 29.96
CA PRO A 329 -17.24 -13.19 28.56
C PRO A 329 -17.56 -14.64 28.14
N THR A 330 -18.72 -14.83 27.53
CA THR A 330 -19.16 -16.07 26.87
C THR A 330 -18.67 -16.11 25.42
N LEU A 331 -17.96 -17.18 25.07
CA LEU A 331 -17.46 -17.48 23.73
C LEU A 331 -18.58 -18.10 22.88
N GLY A 332 -18.97 -17.44 21.79
CA GLY A 332 -19.92 -17.97 20.79
C GLY A 332 -19.20 -18.30 19.49
N ILE A 333 -19.21 -19.57 19.10
CA ILE A 333 -18.71 -20.04 17.79
C ILE A 333 -19.86 -19.87 16.79
N LEU A 334 -19.62 -19.09 15.72
CA LEU A 334 -20.52 -18.99 14.58
C LEU A 334 -19.95 -19.85 13.46
N CYS A 335 -20.66 -20.93 13.09
CA CYS A 335 -20.44 -21.62 11.82
C CYS A 335 -21.35 -21.01 10.77
N VAL A 336 -20.76 -20.42 9.73
CA VAL A 336 -21.33 -20.32 8.37
C VAL A 336 -20.19 -20.53 7.39
#